data_AF-A0A8T3PR89-F1
#
_entry.id   AF-A0A8T3PR89-F1
#
_cell.length_a   1.000
_cell.length_b   1.000
_cell.length_c   1.000
_cell.angle_alpha   90.00
_cell.angle_beta   90.00
_cell.angle_gamma   90.00
#
_symmetry.space_group_name_H-M   'P 1'
#
loop_
_entity.id
_entity.type
_entity.pdbx_description
1 polymer ?
#
loop_
_entity_poly.entity_id
_entity_poly.type
_entity_poly.pdbx_seq_one_letter_code
_entity_poly.pdbx_strand_id
1 'polypeptide(L)'
;MDKAAVEQASVFMFADIGREIALADSTERVLGRVGLRLAKIPKGGGNFMAALALLSYTEYAGRLKNNDFSDGNSRKNFDSFFSDLGAGYRQLLAQLNVYRIFRCGLAHEFYVKKDCIIAMRSNSVLNAGLGHDGQRYFFVVEKYQQDFTIAFRSLCASLA
;
A
#
# COMPACT_ATOMS: atom_id res chain seq x y z
N MET A 1 -11.32 -19.87 -9.10
CA MET A 1 -10.31 -19.38 -8.13
C MET A 1 -10.63 -19.95 -6.76
N ASP A 2 -9.63 -20.38 -6.00
CA ASP A 2 -9.86 -20.95 -4.66
C ASP A 2 -10.20 -19.84 -3.66
N LYS A 3 -11.44 -19.83 -3.18
CA LYS A 3 -11.96 -18.84 -2.23
C LYS A 3 -11.21 -18.88 -0.89
N ALA A 4 -10.83 -20.07 -0.42
CA ALA A 4 -10.11 -20.22 0.84
C ALA A 4 -8.71 -19.61 0.74
N ALA A 5 -8.04 -19.79 -0.41
CA ALA A 5 -6.74 -19.19 -0.65
C ALA A 5 -6.79 -17.65 -0.69
N VAL A 6 -7.82 -17.07 -1.33
CA VAL A 6 -8.01 -15.60 -1.38
C VAL A 6 -8.31 -15.04 0.00
N GLU A 7 -9.15 -15.73 0.78
CA GLU A 7 -9.46 -15.33 2.16
C GLU A 7 -8.20 -15.36 3.03
N GLN A 8 -7.42 -16.45 2.96
CA GLN A 8 -6.15 -16.57 3.68
C GLN A 8 -5.17 -15.46 3.29
N ALA A 9 -5.03 -15.17 1.98
CA ALA A 9 -4.19 -14.07 1.51
C ALA A 9 -4.65 -12.73 2.11
N SER A 10 -5.96 -12.47 2.18
CA SER A 10 -6.50 -11.23 2.76
C SER A 10 -6.14 -11.06 4.23
N VAL A 11 -6.15 -12.16 5.00
CA VAL A 11 -5.75 -12.14 6.42
C VAL A 11 -4.29 -11.72 6.56
N PHE A 12 -3.39 -12.32 5.76
CA PHE A 12 -1.98 -11.92 5.78
C PHE A 12 -1.79 -10.46 5.39
N MET A 13 -2.37 -10.03 4.28
CA MET A 13 -2.24 -8.65 3.77
C MET A 13 -2.67 -7.62 4.82
N PHE A 14 -3.82 -7.82 5.46
CA PHE A 14 -4.35 -6.85 6.42
C PHE A 14 -3.63 -6.91 7.77
N ALA A 15 -3.26 -8.10 8.24
CA ALA A 15 -2.53 -8.25 9.50
C ALA A 15 -1.11 -7.68 9.40
N ASP A 16 -0.42 -7.88 8.28
CA ASP A 16 0.95 -7.38 8.07
C ASP A 16 1.00 -5.85 8.15
N ILE A 17 0.17 -5.16 7.36
CA ILE A 17 0.17 -3.70 7.36
C ILE A 17 -0.43 -3.14 8.65
N GLY A 18 -1.47 -3.79 9.20
CA GLY A 18 -2.07 -3.39 10.47
C GLY A 18 -1.09 -3.44 11.65
N ARG A 19 -0.20 -4.44 11.69
CA ARG A 19 0.87 -4.52 12.71
C ARG A 19 1.85 -3.37 12.59
N GLU A 20 2.27 -3.02 11.38
CA GLU A 20 3.22 -1.91 11.16
C GLU A 20 2.61 -0.55 11.56
N ILE A 21 1.33 -0.32 11.26
CA ILE A 21 0.61 0.88 11.72
C ILE A 21 0.52 0.89 13.25
N ALA A 22 0.14 -0.22 13.88
CA ALA A 22 0.06 -0.31 15.34
C ALA A 22 1.42 -0.10 16.04
N LEU A 23 2.51 -0.60 15.44
CA LEU A 23 3.87 -0.34 15.90
C LEU A 23 4.20 1.15 15.81
N ALA A 24 3.88 1.81 14.70
CA ALA A 24 4.06 3.25 14.58
C ALA A 24 3.30 4.01 15.68
N ASP A 25 2.03 3.66 15.94
CA ASP A 25 1.20 4.28 16.99
C ASP A 25 1.81 4.10 18.39
N SER A 26 2.36 2.92 18.66
CA SER A 26 3.00 2.64 19.94
C SER A 26 4.23 3.54 20.16
N THR A 27 4.90 3.97 19.09
CA THR A 27 6.08 4.85 19.17
C THR A 27 5.73 6.30 19.50
N GLU A 28 4.47 6.70 19.33
CA GLU A 28 4.00 8.04 19.70
C GLU A 28 3.66 8.12 21.21
N ARG A 29 3.28 6.99 21.83
CA ARG A 29 2.92 6.91 23.25
C ARG A 29 4.15 6.82 24.15
N VAL A 30 4.12 7.45 25.33
CA VAL A 30 5.25 7.43 26.29
C VAL A 30 5.61 6.00 26.73
N LEU A 31 4.61 5.21 27.15
CA LEU A 31 4.83 3.82 27.59
C LEU A 31 5.31 2.92 26.45
N GLY A 32 4.79 3.11 25.23
CA GLY A 32 5.22 2.35 24.07
C GLY A 32 6.67 2.66 23.67
N ARG A 33 7.11 3.93 23.75
CA ARG A 33 8.51 4.31 23.56
C ARG A 33 9.46 3.63 24.54
N VAL A 34 9.05 3.48 25.80
CA VAL A 34 9.84 2.78 26.82
C VAL A 34 9.94 1.28 26.50
N GLY A 35 8.81 0.64 26.19
CA GLY A 35 8.77 -0.78 25.80
C GLY A 35 9.65 -1.10 24.58
N LEU A 36 9.55 -0.29 23.52
CA LEU A 36 10.35 -0.48 22.31
C LEU A 36 11.85 -0.29 22.56
N ARG A 37 12.21 0.69 23.40
CA ARG A 37 13.61 0.91 23.79
C ARG A 37 14.18 -0.28 24.55
N LEU A 38 13.41 -0.86 25.47
CA LEU A 38 13.81 -2.07 26.20
C LEU A 38 13.97 -3.28 25.26
N ALA A 39 13.09 -3.40 24.27
CA ALA A 39 13.14 -4.45 23.25
C ALA A 39 14.21 -4.21 22.15
N LYS A 40 14.96 -3.09 22.21
CA LYS A 40 15.91 -2.66 21.17
C LYS A 40 15.29 -2.56 19.76
N ILE A 41 13.99 -2.25 19.69
CA ILE A 41 13.28 -2.04 18.44
C ILE A 41 13.40 -0.55 18.08
N PRO A 42 13.92 -0.18 16.88
CA PRO A 42 13.95 1.20 16.42
C PRO A 42 12.57 1.84 16.44
N LYS A 43 12.50 3.17 16.62
CA LYS A 43 11.23 3.89 16.60
C LYS A 43 10.66 3.96 15.18
N GLY A 44 9.34 4.01 15.07
CA GLY A 44 8.58 4.01 13.83
C GLY A 44 8.08 2.61 13.45
N GLY A 45 7.15 2.55 12.51
CA GLY A 45 6.85 1.32 11.77
C GLY A 45 7.76 1.22 10.53
N GLY A 46 7.76 0.06 9.89
CA GLY A 46 8.45 -0.15 8.62
C GLY A 46 7.75 0.54 7.44
N ASN A 47 7.61 1.88 7.48
CA ASN A 47 6.82 2.66 6.50
C ASN A 47 7.15 2.28 5.04
N PHE A 48 8.45 2.17 4.74
CA PHE A 48 8.94 1.79 3.42
C PHE A 48 8.48 0.37 3.02
N MET A 49 8.67 -0.60 3.93
CA MET A 49 8.29 -1.99 3.69
C MET A 49 6.78 -2.16 3.58
N ALA A 50 6.01 -1.44 4.39
CA ALA A 50 4.57 -1.41 4.31
C ALA A 50 4.08 -0.84 2.97
N ALA A 51 4.68 0.26 2.49
CA ALA A 51 4.39 0.83 1.18
C ALA A 51 4.73 -0.14 0.03
N LEU A 52 5.89 -0.81 0.10
CA LEU A 52 6.30 -1.82 -0.87
C LEU A 52 5.33 -3.02 -0.89
N ALA A 53 4.95 -3.53 0.28
CA ALA A 53 4.01 -4.63 0.41
C ALA A 53 2.64 -4.25 -0.15
N LEU A 54 2.11 -3.08 0.21
CA LEU A 54 0.87 -2.53 -0.32
C LEU A 54 0.85 -2.47 -1.85
N LEU A 55 1.91 -1.95 -2.47
CA LEU A 55 2.00 -1.89 -3.93
C LEU A 55 2.08 -3.28 -4.57
N SER A 56 2.73 -4.24 -3.90
CA SER A 56 2.77 -5.63 -4.33
C SER A 56 1.39 -6.29 -4.23
N TYR A 57 0.65 -6.00 -3.16
CA TYR A 57 -0.72 -6.47 -2.97
C TYR A 57 -1.69 -5.86 -3.99
N THR A 58 -1.50 -4.59 -4.38
CA THR A 58 -2.26 -3.96 -5.47
C THR A 58 -2.05 -4.69 -6.80
N GLU A 59 -0.81 -5.08 -7.11
CA GLU A 59 -0.52 -5.89 -8.30
C GLU A 59 -1.20 -7.27 -8.23
N TYR A 60 -1.08 -7.95 -7.09
CA TYR A 60 -1.71 -9.24 -6.85
C TYR A 60 -3.24 -9.18 -6.98
N ALA A 61 -3.89 -8.18 -6.38
CA ALA A 61 -5.32 -7.95 -6.52
C ALA A 61 -5.72 -7.70 -7.97
N GLY A 62 -4.86 -7.01 -8.74
CA GLY A 62 -4.98 -6.89 -10.19
C GLY A 62 -4.96 -8.22 -10.94
N ARG A 63 -4.07 -9.13 -10.55
CA ARG A 63 -3.99 -10.49 -11.12
C ARG A 63 -5.29 -11.26 -10.84
N LEU A 64 -5.82 -11.15 -9.62
CA LEU A 64 -7.12 -11.76 -9.27
C LEU A 64 -8.26 -11.17 -10.11
N LYS A 65 -8.35 -9.83 -10.18
CA LYS A 65 -9.39 -9.10 -10.93
C LYS A 65 -9.41 -9.47 -12.40
N ASN A 66 -8.24 -9.53 -13.03
CA ASN A 66 -8.12 -9.80 -14.46
C ASN A 66 -8.07 -11.30 -14.78
N ASN A 67 -8.03 -12.16 -13.75
CA ASN A 67 -7.73 -13.59 -13.86
C ASN A 67 -6.48 -13.86 -14.73
N ASP A 68 -5.43 -13.07 -14.51
CA ASP A 68 -4.21 -13.07 -15.31
C ASP A 68 -2.98 -13.08 -14.39
N PHE A 69 -2.33 -14.24 -14.29
CA PHE A 69 -1.15 -14.46 -13.47
C PHE A 69 0.14 -14.51 -14.29
N SER A 70 0.10 -14.10 -15.56
CA SER A 70 1.30 -14.02 -16.40
C SER A 70 2.21 -12.86 -15.98
N ASP A 71 3.52 -13.09 -16.03
CA ASP A 71 4.50 -12.08 -15.60
C ASP A 71 4.60 -10.89 -16.57
N GLY A 72 4.18 -11.07 -17.83
CA GLY A 72 4.18 -10.01 -18.84
C GLY A 72 3.14 -8.90 -18.60
N ASN A 73 2.13 -9.15 -17.77
CA ASN A 73 1.01 -8.24 -17.57
C ASN A 73 0.99 -7.56 -16.19
N SER A 74 2.08 -7.63 -15.42
CA SER A 74 2.19 -7.05 -14.06
C SER A 74 1.74 -5.59 -13.99
N ARG A 75 2.17 -4.74 -14.94
CA ARG A 75 1.73 -3.34 -15.01
C ARG A 75 0.22 -3.23 -15.26
N LYS A 76 -0.31 -3.96 -16.24
CA LYS A 76 -1.73 -3.95 -16.58
C LYS A 76 -2.58 -4.38 -15.38
N ASN A 77 -2.14 -5.43 -14.67
CA ASN A 77 -2.78 -5.93 -13.47
C ASN A 77 -2.77 -4.87 -12.36
N PHE A 78 -1.60 -4.30 -12.06
CA PHE A 78 -1.48 -3.20 -11.11
C PHE A 78 -2.38 -2.02 -11.47
N ASP A 79 -2.26 -1.46 -12.68
CA ASP A 79 -3.02 -0.28 -13.11
C ASP A 79 -4.54 -0.55 -13.05
N SER A 80 -4.97 -1.77 -13.41
CA SER A 80 -6.38 -2.19 -13.37
C SER A 80 -6.98 -2.11 -11.97
N PHE A 81 -6.31 -2.68 -10.95
CA PHE A 81 -6.83 -2.65 -9.58
C PHE A 81 -6.53 -1.32 -8.87
N PHE A 82 -5.42 -0.67 -9.17
CA PHE A 82 -5.09 0.66 -8.63
C PHE A 82 -6.19 1.68 -8.96
N SER A 83 -6.83 1.55 -10.13
CA SER A 83 -7.97 2.38 -10.54
C SER A 83 -9.23 2.18 -9.66
N ASP A 84 -9.36 1.03 -8.99
CA ASP A 84 -10.49 0.71 -8.10
C ASP A 84 -10.32 1.28 -6.70
N LEU A 85 -9.11 1.69 -6.32
CA LEU A 85 -8.83 2.32 -5.02
C LEU A 85 -9.57 3.64 -4.82
N GLY A 86 -9.98 4.30 -5.91
CA GLY A 86 -10.80 5.51 -5.86
C GLY A 86 -10.52 6.53 -6.97
N ALA A 87 -11.28 7.62 -6.96
CA ALA A 87 -11.18 8.66 -8.00
C ALA A 87 -9.81 9.35 -8.04
N GLY A 88 -9.21 9.63 -6.88
CA GLY A 88 -7.87 10.23 -6.80
C GLY A 88 -6.80 9.35 -7.46
N TYR A 89 -6.91 8.03 -7.31
CA TYR A 89 -5.99 7.07 -7.91
C TYR A 89 -6.15 6.98 -9.44
N ARG A 90 -7.39 7.05 -9.95
CA ARG A 90 -7.65 7.15 -11.39
C ARG A 90 -7.07 8.42 -12.01
N GLN A 91 -7.25 9.55 -11.34
CA GLN A 91 -6.67 10.82 -11.77
C GLN A 91 -5.14 10.73 -11.81
N LEU A 92 -4.55 10.09 -10.80
CA LEU A 92 -3.11 9.92 -10.74
C LEU A 92 -2.56 9.04 -11.88
N LEU A 93 -3.25 7.93 -12.21
CA LEU A 93 -2.89 7.09 -13.35
C LEU A 93 -2.95 7.83 -14.68
N ALA A 94 -3.88 8.78 -14.83
CA ALA A 94 -3.99 9.59 -16.04
C ALA A 94 -2.81 10.57 -16.20
N GLN A 95 -2.14 10.93 -15.11
CA GLN A 95 -1.06 11.91 -15.10
C GLN A 95 0.34 11.28 -15.05
N LEU A 96 0.47 10.09 -14.46
CA LEU A 96 1.76 9.52 -14.08
C LEU A 96 1.83 8.02 -14.35
N ASN A 97 3.05 7.55 -14.65
CA ASN A 97 3.34 6.12 -14.64
C ASN A 97 3.60 5.63 -13.21
N VAL A 98 2.52 5.49 -12.43
CA VAL A 98 2.57 5.10 -11.01
C VAL A 98 3.32 3.78 -10.81
N TYR A 99 3.04 2.78 -11.64
CA TYR A 99 3.72 1.48 -11.59
C TYR A 99 5.24 1.63 -11.68
N ARG A 100 5.74 2.38 -12.68
CA ARG A 100 7.19 2.55 -12.86
C ARG A 100 7.84 3.40 -11.75
N ILE A 101 7.16 4.44 -11.29
CA ILE A 101 7.71 5.39 -10.30
C ILE A 101 7.75 4.76 -8.90
N PHE A 102 6.64 4.17 -8.47
CA PHE A 102 6.48 3.67 -7.10
C PHE A 102 6.71 2.17 -7.02
N ARG A 103 5.92 1.35 -7.72
CA ARG A 103 5.98 -0.11 -7.61
C ARG A 103 7.36 -0.65 -8.01
N CYS A 104 7.84 -0.32 -9.21
CA CYS A 104 9.18 -0.74 -9.66
C CYS A 104 10.31 -0.05 -8.89
N GLY A 105 10.18 1.24 -8.57
CA GLY A 105 11.20 1.97 -7.80
C GLY A 105 11.43 1.31 -6.44
N LEU A 106 10.36 1.15 -5.65
CA LEU A 106 10.45 0.55 -4.32
C LEU A 106 10.94 -0.90 -4.35
N ALA A 107 10.56 -1.67 -5.37
CA ALA A 107 10.86 -3.10 -5.44
C ALA A 107 12.27 -3.42 -5.97
N HIS A 108 12.76 -2.67 -6.96
CA HIS A 108 14.01 -2.98 -7.65
C HIS A 108 15.15 -2.05 -7.28
N GLU A 109 14.84 -0.84 -6.81
CA GLU A 109 15.83 0.18 -6.52
C GLU A 109 15.89 0.51 -5.02
N PHE A 110 14.93 0.01 -4.23
CA PHE A 110 14.81 0.30 -2.80
C PHE A 110 14.69 1.81 -2.48
N TYR A 111 14.28 2.63 -3.46
CA TYR A 111 13.91 4.04 -3.30
C TYR A 111 12.86 4.43 -4.35
N VAL A 112 12.09 5.50 -4.09
CA VAL A 112 11.16 6.04 -5.10
C VAL A 112 11.98 6.84 -6.11
N LYS A 113 11.78 6.62 -7.42
CA LYS A 113 12.59 7.23 -8.51
C LYS A 113 12.58 8.77 -8.59
N LYS A 114 11.92 9.42 -7.62
CA LYS A 114 11.65 10.85 -7.51
C LYS A 114 11.62 11.22 -6.02
N ASP A 115 11.79 12.50 -5.71
CA ASP A 115 11.66 12.99 -4.34
C ASP A 115 10.28 12.62 -3.77
N CYS A 116 10.29 11.87 -2.67
CA CYS A 116 9.10 11.25 -2.12
C CYS A 116 9.18 11.13 -0.60
N ILE A 117 8.08 11.50 0.07
CA ILE A 117 7.88 11.14 1.48
C ILE A 117 7.07 9.86 1.57
N ILE A 118 7.56 8.91 2.36
CA ILE A 118 6.78 7.76 2.80
C ILE A 118 6.51 7.90 4.30
N ALA A 119 5.28 8.24 4.63
CA ALA A 119 4.82 8.43 6.00
C ALA A 119 3.85 7.31 6.38
N MET A 120 3.88 6.89 7.65
CA MET A 120 2.84 5.98 8.14
C MET A 120 1.48 6.68 8.19
N ARG A 121 1.47 7.94 8.63
CA ARG A 121 0.30 8.78 8.84
C ARG A 121 0.47 10.18 8.25
N SER A 122 -0.65 10.85 8.09
CA SER A 122 -0.71 12.27 7.76
C SER A 122 -1.80 12.93 8.58
N ASN A 123 -1.54 14.15 9.06
CA ASN A 123 -2.55 14.99 9.71
C ASN A 123 -3.41 15.75 8.69
N SER A 124 -3.07 15.66 7.40
CA SER A 124 -3.82 16.29 6.33
C SER A 124 -4.98 15.41 5.88
N VAL A 125 -6.10 16.04 5.52
CA VAL A 125 -7.19 15.35 4.81
C VAL A 125 -6.71 15.07 3.39
N LEU A 126 -6.54 13.78 3.06
CA LEU A 126 -6.04 13.34 1.76
C LEU A 126 -7.13 12.62 0.97
N ASN A 127 -7.23 12.97 -0.31
CA ASN A 127 -8.14 12.29 -1.25
C ASN A 127 -7.64 10.89 -1.66
N ALA A 128 -6.34 10.62 -1.51
CA ALA A 128 -5.70 9.34 -1.81
C ALA A 128 -4.45 9.18 -0.93
N GLY A 129 -4.10 7.93 -0.61
CA GLY A 129 -2.87 7.61 0.14
C GLY A 129 -1.58 7.69 -0.68
N LEU A 130 -1.66 7.98 -1.97
CA LEU A 130 -0.49 8.13 -2.85
C LEU A 130 -0.78 9.26 -3.83
N GLY A 131 0.17 10.18 -4.00
CA GLY A 131 -0.01 11.31 -4.90
C GLY A 131 1.21 12.21 -5.05
N HIS A 132 0.96 13.43 -5.52
CA HIS A 132 1.93 14.51 -5.69
C HIS A 132 1.31 15.81 -5.14
N ASP A 133 2.02 16.51 -4.26
CA ASP A 133 1.51 17.72 -3.58
C ASP A 133 1.83 19.04 -4.32
N GLY A 134 2.44 18.94 -5.51
CA GLY A 134 2.90 20.07 -6.30
C GLY A 134 4.42 20.31 -6.18
N GLN A 135 5.06 19.78 -5.14
CA GLN A 135 6.51 19.85 -4.95
C GLN A 135 7.16 18.47 -5.02
N ARG A 136 6.55 17.48 -4.35
CA ARG A 136 7.11 16.13 -4.25
C ARG A 136 6.01 15.08 -4.24
N TYR A 137 6.44 13.84 -4.41
CA TYR A 137 5.57 12.69 -4.26
C TYR A 137 5.34 12.36 -2.78
N PHE A 138 4.22 11.72 -2.48
CA PHE A 138 3.96 11.19 -1.16
C PHE A 138 3.30 9.82 -1.21
N PHE A 139 3.54 9.05 -0.16
CA PHE A 139 2.86 7.80 0.16
C PHE A 139 2.52 7.82 1.65
N VAL A 140 1.22 7.74 1.98
CA VAL A 140 0.70 7.65 3.34
C VAL A 140 0.10 6.26 3.53
N VAL A 141 0.82 5.42 4.28
CA VAL A 141 0.55 3.98 4.42
C VAL A 141 -0.86 3.73 4.95
N GLU A 142 -1.25 4.39 6.04
CA GLU A 142 -2.57 4.18 6.65
C GLU A 142 -3.71 4.51 5.67
N LYS A 143 -3.63 5.65 4.99
CA LYS A 143 -4.65 6.06 4.03
C LYS A 143 -4.70 5.09 2.84
N TYR A 144 -3.55 4.69 2.29
CA TYR A 144 -3.49 3.74 1.19
C TYR A 144 -4.03 2.36 1.61
N GLN A 145 -3.72 1.89 2.81
CA GLN A 145 -4.24 0.63 3.36
C GLN A 145 -5.76 0.66 3.50
N GLN A 146 -6.34 1.78 3.97
CA GLN A 146 -7.79 1.94 4.05
C GLN A 146 -8.44 1.82 2.68
N ASP A 147 -7.92 2.57 1.69
CA ASP A 147 -8.44 2.57 0.32
C ASP A 147 -8.29 1.18 -0.33
N PHE A 148 -7.14 0.52 -0.13
CA PHE A 148 -6.89 -0.86 -0.56
C PHE A 148 -7.87 -1.85 0.07
N THR A 149 -8.08 -1.78 1.40
CA THR A 149 -8.96 -2.71 2.11
C THR A 149 -10.40 -2.61 1.58
N ILE A 150 -10.89 -1.40 1.33
CA ILE A 150 -12.22 -1.16 0.77
C ILE A 150 -12.32 -1.78 -0.64
N ALA A 151 -11.38 -1.44 -1.53
CA ALA A 151 -11.39 -1.95 -2.90
C ALA A 151 -11.24 -3.48 -2.95
N PHE A 152 -10.36 -4.05 -2.12
CA PHE A 152 -10.09 -5.49 -2.11
C PHE A 152 -11.27 -6.30 -1.60
N ARG A 153 -11.98 -5.80 -0.57
CA ARG A 153 -13.22 -6.43 -0.09
C ARG A 153 -14.31 -6.41 -1.16
N SER A 154 -14.46 -5.30 -1.88
CA SER A 154 -15.39 -5.19 -3.02
C SER A 154 -15.05 -6.19 -4.13
N LEU A 155 -13.76 -6.32 -4.46
CA LEU A 155 -13.28 -7.33 -5.41
C LEU A 155 -13.63 -8.74 -4.93
N CYS A 156 -13.32 -9.10 -3.69
CA CYS A 156 -13.65 -10.42 -3.13
C CYS A 156 -15.16 -10.72 -3.18
N ALA A 157 -16.00 -9.72 -2.91
CA ALA A 157 -17.45 -9.86 -2.99
C ALA A 157 -17.95 -10.12 -4.42
N SER A 158 -17.28 -9.56 -5.44
CA SER A 158 -17.62 -9.81 -6.86
C SER A 158 -17.12 -11.14 -7.41
N LEU A 159 -16.19 -11.79 -6.71
CA LEU A 159 -15.60 -13.08 -7.08
C LEU A 159 -16.33 -14.27 -6.45
N ALA A 160 -17.25 -13.99 -5.51
CA ALA A 160 -18.10 -14.96 -4.82
C ALA A 160 -19.41 -15.19 -5.59
#